data_AF-A0A915DXM0-F1
#
_entry.id   AF-A0A915DXM0-F1
#
_cell.length_a   1.000
_cell.length_b   1.000
_cell.length_c   1.000
_cell.angle_alpha   90.00
_cell.angle_beta   90.00
_cell.angle_gamma   90.00
#
_symmetry.space_group_name_H-M   'P 1'
#
loop_
_entity.id
_entity.type
_entity.pdbx_description
1 polymer ?
#
loop_
_entity_poly.entity_id
_entity_poly.type
_entity_poly.pdbx_seq_one_letter_code
_entity_poly.pdbx_strand_id
1 'polypeptide(L)' 'MNENVIKGIKVNTVLNSAEFKEPHHHNQNKKDHRNGIHKPARQRYQSMKGVDPKFLRNLRYAKKNNKRHQHAQPLESKA' A
#
# COMPACT_ATOMS: atom_id res chain seq x y z
N MET A 1 -48.77 15.24 0.76
CA MET A 1 -48.56 14.77 2.15
C MET A 1 -48.27 13.27 2.05
N ASN A 2 -47.06 12.74 2.21
CA ASN A 2 -45.92 13.17 3.00
C ASN A 2 -44.61 12.93 2.24
N GLU A 3 -44.01 14.01 1.78
CA GLU A 3 -42.63 14.02 1.28
C GLU A 3 -41.76 14.45 2.47
N ASN A 4 -41.16 13.50 3.16
CA ASN A 4 -40.14 13.81 4.18
C ASN A 4 -38.84 14.17 3.44
N VAL A 5 -38.71 15.46 3.11
CA VAL A 5 -37.48 16.06 2.58
C VAL A 5 -36.40 16.03 3.66
N ILE A 6 -35.56 14.99 3.65
CA ILE A 6 -34.25 15.05 4.30
C ILE A 6 -33.27 15.48 3.22
N LYS A 7 -32.96 16.79 3.21
CA LYS A 7 -31.86 17.47 2.50
C LYS A 7 -31.33 16.70 1.28
N GLY A 8 -32.05 16.80 0.15
CA GLY A 8 -31.50 16.55 -1.18
C GLY A 8 -31.13 15.10 -1.54
N ILE A 9 -31.41 14.12 -0.69
CA ILE A 9 -31.19 12.71 -1.02
C ILE A 9 -32.55 12.02 -1.09
N LYS A 10 -32.92 11.56 -2.29
CA LYS A 10 -34.03 10.61 -2.46
C LYS A 10 -33.60 9.29 -1.82
N VAL A 11 -33.91 9.09 -0.55
CA VAL A 11 -33.78 7.77 0.09
C VAL A 11 -35.01 6.95 -0.28
N ASN A 12 -34.88 6.11 -1.31
CA ASN A 12 -35.87 5.08 -1.59
C ASN A 12 -35.76 3.97 -0.53
N THR A 13 -36.36 4.17 0.64
CA THR A 13 -36.49 3.10 1.63
C THR A 13 -37.73 2.28 1.32
N VAL A 14 -37.64 1.41 0.33
CA VAL A 14 -38.50 0.22 0.29
C VAL A 14 -37.74 -0.86 1.05
N LEU A 15 -37.97 -0.95 2.36
CA LEU A 15 -37.56 -2.12 3.14
C LEU A 15 -38.53 -3.26 2.79
N ASN A 16 -38.36 -3.80 1.57
CA ASN A 16 -38.85 -5.12 1.27
C ASN A 16 -37.92 -6.08 2.00
N SER A 17 -38.44 -6.78 3.00
CA SER A 17 -37.81 -7.96 3.60
C SER A 17 -37.81 -9.11 2.58
N ALA A 18 -37.24 -8.86 1.40
CA ALA A 18 -36.87 -9.87 0.43
C ALA A 18 -35.53 -10.40 0.89
N GLU A 19 -35.50 -11.70 1.21
CA GLU A 19 -34.36 -12.50 1.62
C GLU A 19 -33.02 -11.92 1.13
N PHE A 20 -32.25 -11.35 2.06
CA PHE A 20 -30.92 -10.85 1.79
C PHE A 20 -30.02 -12.05 1.56
N LYS A 21 -29.43 -12.16 0.37
CA LYS A 21 -28.45 -13.22 0.14
C LYS A 21 -27.20 -12.92 0.94
N GLU A 22 -26.93 -13.77 1.91
CA GLU A 22 -25.69 -13.74 2.68
C GLU A 22 -24.46 -13.72 1.75
N PRO A 23 -23.42 -12.94 2.06
CA PRO A 23 -22.25 -12.80 1.21
C PRO A 23 -21.58 -14.16 0.95
N HIS A 24 -21.29 -14.46 -0.33
CA HIS A 24 -20.75 -15.76 -0.75
C HIS A 24 -19.43 -15.63 -1.50
N HIS A 25 -18.44 -16.46 -1.12
CA HIS A 25 -17.05 -16.36 -1.62
C HIS A 25 -16.75 -17.21 -2.88
N HIS A 26 -17.72 -17.95 -3.42
CA HIS A 26 -17.50 -18.95 -4.47
C HIS A 26 -16.87 -18.43 -5.77
N ASN A 27 -17.12 -17.18 -6.14
CA ASN A 27 -16.55 -16.60 -7.37
C ASN A 27 -15.37 -15.66 -7.09
N GLN A 28 -14.86 -15.57 -5.86
CA GLN A 28 -13.77 -14.63 -5.55
C GLN A 28 -12.44 -15.16 -6.11
N ASN A 29 -12.08 -16.41 -5.80
CA ASN A 29 -10.88 -17.04 -6.36
C ASN A 29 -10.84 -16.95 -7.90
N LYS A 30 -11.97 -17.21 -8.57
CA LYS A 30 -12.04 -17.10 -10.03
C LYS A 30 -11.78 -15.69 -10.55
N LYS A 31 -12.17 -14.64 -9.80
CA LYS A 31 -11.90 -13.24 -10.14
C LYS A 31 -10.46 -12.85 -9.84
N ASP A 32 -9.94 -13.22 -8.68
CA ASP A 32 -8.59 -12.89 -8.23
C ASP A 32 -7.53 -13.46 -9.18
N HIS A 33 -7.81 -14.61 -9.76
CA HIS A 33 -6.91 -15.26 -10.73
C HIS A 33 -7.11 -14.82 -12.19
N ARG A 34 -8.09 -13.95 -12.53
CA ARG A 34 -8.25 -13.45 -13.92
C ARG A 34 -7.04 -12.66 -14.40
N ASN A 35 -6.54 -11.77 -13.53
CA ASN A 35 -5.35 -10.96 -13.79
C ASN A 35 -4.11 -11.52 -13.07
N GLY A 36 -4.31 -12.57 -12.27
CA GLY A 36 -3.28 -13.17 -11.43
C GLY A 36 -3.06 -12.40 -10.13
N ILE A 37 -2.64 -13.13 -9.09
CA ILE A 37 -2.23 -12.54 -7.82
C ILE A 37 -0.80 -12.04 -7.96
N HIS A 38 -0.63 -10.71 -8.03
CA HIS A 38 0.69 -10.10 -8.17
C HIS A 38 1.50 -10.20 -6.87
N LYS A 39 2.79 -10.49 -7.04
CA LYS A 39 3.77 -10.46 -5.94
C LYS A 39 4.09 -9.00 -5.57
N PRO A 40 4.46 -8.71 -4.30
CA PRO A 40 4.92 -7.38 -3.93
C PRO A 40 6.14 -6.98 -4.77
N ALA A 41 6.17 -5.71 -5.20
CA ALA A 41 7.25 -5.20 -6.03
C ALA A 41 8.59 -5.23 -5.27
N ARG A 42 9.63 -5.72 -5.94
CA ARG A 42 11.01 -5.68 -5.42
C ARG A 42 11.64 -4.33 -5.75
N GLN A 43 12.03 -3.57 -4.74
CA GLN A 43 12.75 -2.31 -4.88
C GLN A 43 14.25 -2.52 -4.59
N ARG A 44 15.12 -1.76 -5.27
CA ARG A 44 16.58 -1.77 -5.02
C ARG A 44 16.91 -1.43 -3.57
N TYR A 45 16.14 -0.51 -2.98
CA TYR A 45 16.29 -0.10 -1.58
C TYR A 45 14.96 -0.33 -0.86
N GLN A 46 15.00 -1.02 0.27
CA GLN A 46 13.83 -1.26 1.11
C GLN A 46 13.55 -0.07 2.04
N SER A 47 12.30 0.06 2.48
CA SER A 47 11.93 1.06 3.49
C SER A 47 12.58 0.75 4.84
N MET A 48 13.09 1.76 5.53
CA MET A 48 13.62 1.61 6.91
C MET A 48 12.54 1.78 8.00
N LYS A 49 11.25 1.70 7.63
CA LYS A 49 10.13 1.82 8.57
C LYS A 49 10.10 0.60 9.50
N GLY A 50 10.03 0.84 10.81
CA GLY A 50 10.06 -0.22 11.82
C GLY A 50 11.47 -0.69 12.23
N VAL A 51 12.52 -0.10 11.67
CA VAL A 51 13.90 -0.35 12.12
C VAL A 51 14.16 0.39 13.44
N ASP A 52 14.92 -0.22 14.34
CA ASP A 52 15.27 0.34 15.64
C ASP A 52 15.83 1.78 15.52
N PRO A 53 15.25 2.75 16.25
CA PRO A 53 15.75 4.12 16.30
C PRO A 53 17.25 4.23 16.63
N LYS A 54 17.82 3.35 17.46
CA LYS A 54 19.26 3.39 17.78
C LYS A 54 20.12 3.10 16.55
N PHE A 55 19.74 2.09 15.76
CA PHE A 55 20.38 1.79 14.50
C PHE A 55 20.26 2.95 13.50
N LEU A 56 19.06 3.55 13.39
CA LEU A 56 18.84 4.67 12.49
C LEU A 56 19.66 5.91 12.85
N ARG A 57 19.80 6.20 14.15
CA ARG A 57 20.67 7.29 14.64
C ARG A 57 22.13 7.06 14.26
N ASN A 58 22.63 5.84 14.47
CA ASN A 58 24.00 5.49 14.10
C ASN A 58 24.22 5.58 12.58
N LEU A 59 23.30 5.02 11.79
CA LEU A 59 23.38 5.04 10.32
C LEU A 59 23.40 6.47 9.78
N ARG A 60 22.62 7.39 10.36
CA ARG A 60 22.62 8.81 9.99
C ARG A 60 23.98 9.45 10.22
N TYR A 61 24.61 9.21 11.36
CA TYR A 61 25.94 9.77 11.66
C TYR A 61 27.04 9.16 10.80
N ALA A 62 27.02 7.84 10.59
CA ALA A 62 27.96 7.16 9.69
C ALA A 62 27.87 7.71 8.26
N LYS A 63 26.66 7.85 7.70
CA LYS A 63 26.45 8.42 6.36
C LYS A 63 26.89 9.88 6.27
N LYS A 64 26.64 10.69 7.30
CA LYS A 64 27.02 12.12 7.34
C LYS A 64 28.54 12.33 7.28
N ASN A 65 29.30 11.48 7.99
CA ASN A 65 30.74 11.65 8.14
C ASN A 65 31.57 10.87 7.09
N ASN A 66 30.98 9.90 6.40
CA ASN A 66 31.60 9.18 5.28
C ASN A 66 31.54 9.97 3.94
N LYS A 67 32.05 11.21 3.93
CA LYS A 67 32.07 12.08 2.74
C LYS A 67 32.89 11.52 1.56
N ARG A 68 33.76 10.54 1.80
CA ARG A 68 34.60 9.89 0.77
C ARG A 68 33.83 9.05 -0.25
N HIS A 69 32.54 8.75 -0.01
CA HIS A 69 31.71 7.93 -0.90
C HIS A 69 30.64 8.71 -1.68
N GLN A 70 30.50 10.03 -1.48
CA GLN A 70 29.57 10.85 -2.27
C GLN A 70 30.12 11.14 -3.67
N HIS A 71 31.45 11.19 -3.80
CA HIS A 71 32.17 11.09 -5.07
C HIS A 71 32.86 9.74 -5.09
N ALA A 72 32.18 8.70 -5.55
CA ALA A 72 32.90 7.52 -6.02
C ALA A 72 33.80 8.01 -7.16
N GLN A 73 35.10 8.14 -6.89
CA GLN A 73 36.11 8.17 -7.93
C GLN A 73 35.77 7.00 -8.87
N PRO A 74 35.69 7.20 -10.20
CA PRO A 74 35.62 6.07 -11.11
C PRO A 74 36.83 5.21 -10.73
N LEU A 75 36.60 3.95 -10.37
CA LEU A 75 37.72 3.04 -10.11
C LEU A 75 38.45 2.94 -11.44
N GLU A 76 39.54 3.71 -11.58
CA GLU A 76 40.53 3.61 -12.64
C GLU A 76 40.76 2.12 -12.88
N SER A 77 40.46 1.66 -14.10
CA SER A 77 40.74 0.31 -14.54
C SER A 77 42.25 0.10 -14.42
N LYS A 78 42.67 -0.60 -13.36
CA LYS A 78 44.05 -1.08 -13.25
C LYS A 78 44.24 -2.12 -14.36
N ALA A 79 45.18 -1.80 -15.25
CA ALA A 79 45.66 -2.63 -16.34
C ALA A 79 46.12 -4.01 -15.88
#